data_AF-A0A7C3EB15-F1
#
_entry.id   AF-A0A7C3EB15-F1
#
_cell.length_a   1.000
_cell.length_b   1.000
_cell.length_c   1.000
_cell.angle_alpha   90.00
_cell.angle_beta   90.00
_cell.angle_gamma   90.00
#
_symmetry.space_group_name_H-M   'P 1'
#
loop_
_entity.id
_entity.type
_entity.pdbx_description
1 polymer ?
#
loop_
_entity_poly.entity_id
_entity_poly.type
_entity_poly.pdbx_seq_one_letter_code
_entity_poly.pdbx_strand_id
1 'polypeptide(L)'
;MVKKAADTKIIQLIYKLAGDLSRVKTTQRVYYDLLSYNLTVRAVCDAIREWIDAGEVVAQDVTTGTESHIKSHVGKCHYIMKPVIDGQKFFIKVGIEKNEETGEYMMIISTHL
;
A
#
# COMPACT_ATOMS: atom_id res chain seq x y z
N MET A 1 -4.23 19.68 -2.56
CA MET A 1 -4.57 19.02 -3.84
C MET A 1 -5.44 17.81 -3.53
N VAL A 2 -6.58 17.67 -4.21
CA VAL A 2 -7.48 16.51 -4.02
C VAL A 2 -6.81 15.29 -4.67
N LYS A 3 -6.50 14.27 -3.86
CA LYS A 3 -6.00 12.99 -4.40
C LYS A 3 -7.14 12.31 -5.17
N LYS A 4 -6.86 11.88 -6.41
CA LYS A 4 -7.85 11.24 -7.27
C LYS A 4 -8.20 9.86 -6.69
N ALA A 5 -9.45 9.40 -6.77
CA ALA A 5 -9.77 8.02 -6.44
C ALA A 5 -9.13 7.06 -7.46
N ALA A 6 -8.62 5.92 -6.99
CA ALA A 6 -8.16 4.85 -7.86
C ALA A 6 -9.33 4.27 -8.67
N ASP A 7 -9.07 3.80 -9.89
CA ASP A 7 -10.08 3.13 -10.68
C ASP A 7 -10.38 1.71 -10.15
N THR A 8 -11.53 1.17 -10.55
CA THR A 8 -12.02 -0.13 -10.08
C THR A 8 -11.08 -1.29 -10.41
N LYS A 9 -10.36 -1.26 -11.55
CA LYS A 9 -9.44 -2.34 -11.94
C LYS A 9 -8.24 -2.37 -11.00
N ILE A 10 -7.73 -1.19 -10.66
CA ILE A 10 -6.64 -1.05 -9.69
C ILE A 10 -7.07 -1.51 -8.30
N ILE A 11 -8.27 -1.11 -7.85
CA ILE A 11 -8.80 -1.56 -6.54
C ILE A 11 -8.89 -3.09 -6.48
N GLN A 12 -9.41 -3.72 -7.54
CA GLN A 12 -9.48 -5.18 -7.65
C GLN A 12 -8.08 -5.83 -7.67
N LEU A 13 -7.10 -5.20 -8.31
CA LEU A 13 -5.72 -5.68 -8.32
C LEU A 13 -5.08 -5.60 -6.93
N ILE A 14 -5.23 -4.47 -6.23
CA ILE A 14 -4.76 -4.31 -4.84
C ILE A 14 -5.40 -5.36 -3.94
N TYR A 15 -6.72 -5.56 -4.05
CA TYR A 15 -7.45 -6.57 -3.29
C TYR A 15 -6.91 -7.98 -3.52
N LYS A 16 -6.67 -8.33 -4.79
CA LYS A 16 -6.10 -9.63 -5.17
C LYS A 16 -4.68 -9.81 -4.62
N LEU A 17 -3.82 -8.81 -4.76
CA LEU A 17 -2.43 -8.88 -4.31
C LEU A 17 -2.33 -8.91 -2.77
N ALA A 18 -3.17 -8.17 -2.06
CA ALA A 18 -3.26 -8.23 -0.60
C ALA A 18 -3.72 -9.62 -0.11
N GLY A 19 -4.48 -10.36 -0.91
CA GLY A 19 -4.85 -11.74 -0.61
C GLY A 19 -3.73 -12.78 -0.78
N ASP A 20 -2.60 -12.40 -1.37
CA ASP A 20 -1.49 -13.31 -1.68
C ASP A 20 -0.17 -12.75 -1.14
N LEU A 21 0.19 -13.13 0.08
CA LEU A 21 1.39 -12.63 0.76
C LEU A 21 2.69 -12.94 0.01
N SER A 22 2.72 -13.95 -0.87
CA SER A 22 3.91 -14.25 -1.68
C SER A 22 4.21 -13.13 -2.68
N ARG A 23 3.18 -12.35 -3.04
CA ARG A 23 3.21 -11.20 -3.95
C ARG A 23 3.17 -9.87 -3.22
N VAL A 24 3.43 -9.86 -1.91
CA VAL A 24 3.57 -8.64 -1.12
C VAL A 24 5.03 -8.47 -0.70
N LYS A 25 5.59 -7.30 -0.99
CA LYS A 25 6.95 -6.92 -0.59
C LYS A 25 6.91 -5.69 0.29
N THR A 26 7.88 -5.57 1.17
CA THR A 26 8.06 -4.39 2.03
C THR A 26 9.45 -3.82 1.79
N THR A 27 9.56 -2.49 1.91
CA THR A 27 10.89 -1.89 2.08
C THR A 27 11.43 -2.20 3.47
N GLN A 28 12.75 -2.09 3.67
CA GLN A 28 13.36 -2.28 4.99
C GLN A 28 12.82 -1.27 6.02
N ARG A 29 12.53 -0.05 5.60
CA ARG A 29 11.91 0.98 6.46
C ARG A 29 10.53 0.53 6.95
N VAL A 30 9.67 0.08 6.04
CA VAL A 30 8.35 -0.44 6.40
C VAL A 30 8.46 -1.61 7.36
N TYR A 31 9.43 -2.51 7.17
CA TYR A 31 9.64 -3.61 8.10
C TYR A 31 9.91 -3.12 9.54
N TYR A 32 10.78 -2.11 9.72
CA TYR A 32 11.02 -1.52 11.04
C TYR A 32 9.81 -0.74 11.58
N ASP A 33 9.08 -0.03 10.72
CA ASP A 33 7.86 0.66 11.12
C ASP A 33 6.84 -0.34 11.68
N LEU A 34 6.60 -1.46 10.96
CA LEU A 34 5.70 -2.53 11.40
C LEU A 34 6.14 -3.13 12.74
N LEU A 35 7.44 -3.40 12.92
CA LEU A 35 7.96 -3.90 14.19
C LEU A 35 7.70 -2.93 15.35
N SER A 36 7.84 -1.62 15.13
CA SER A 36 7.64 -0.62 16.18
C SER A 36 6.19 -0.55 16.66
N TYR A 37 5.24 -0.90 15.80
CA TYR A 37 3.80 -0.99 16.11
C TYR A 37 3.32 -2.42 16.40
N ASN A 38 4.23 -3.40 16.52
CA ASN A 38 3.90 -4.82 16.69
C ASN A 38 2.93 -5.36 15.61
N LEU A 39 3.06 -4.85 14.38
CA LEU A 39 2.25 -5.24 13.24
C LEU A 39 2.96 -6.27 12.37
N THR A 40 2.15 -7.08 11.69
CA THR A 40 2.62 -8.01 10.67
C THR A 40 2.21 -7.54 9.27
N VAL A 41 2.93 -7.97 8.24
CA VAL A 41 2.53 -7.74 6.84
C VAL A 41 1.12 -8.30 6.59
N ARG A 42 0.81 -9.46 7.19
CA ARG A 42 -0.52 -10.07 7.12
C ARG A 42 -1.60 -9.13 7.66
N ALA A 43 -1.43 -8.59 8.86
CA ALA A 43 -2.39 -7.67 9.47
C ALA A 43 -2.64 -6.43 8.59
N VAL A 44 -1.58 -5.89 7.97
CA VAL A 44 -1.71 -4.80 7.00
C VAL A 44 -2.50 -5.22 5.77
N CYS A 45 -2.21 -6.39 5.20
CA CYS A 45 -2.93 -6.89 4.03
C CYS A 45 -4.40 -7.16 4.32
N ASP A 46 -4.72 -7.73 5.48
CA ASP A 46 -6.10 -7.97 5.91
C ASP A 46 -6.84 -6.63 6.07
N ALA A 47 -6.22 -5.65 6.72
CA ALA A 47 -6.78 -4.31 6.88
C ALA A 47 -6.99 -3.56 5.56
N ILE A 48 -6.12 -3.77 4.56
CA ILE A 48 -6.33 -3.25 3.19
C ILE A 48 -7.58 -3.86 2.55
N ARG A 49 -7.79 -5.16 2.72
CA ARG A 49 -8.97 -5.84 2.17
C ARG A 49 -10.24 -5.38 2.86
N GLU A 50 -10.23 -5.29 4.19
CA GLU A 50 -11.35 -4.76 4.97
C GLU A 50 -11.72 -3.33 4.57
N TRP A 51 -10.72 -2.47 4.34
CA TRP A 51 -10.93 -1.12 3.82
C TRP A 51 -11.67 -1.12 2.47
N ILE A 52 -11.25 -1.98 1.54
CA ILE A 52 -11.87 -2.11 0.22
C ILE A 52 -13.28 -2.71 0.33
N ASP A 53 -13.46 -3.73 1.16
CA ASP A 53 -14.76 -4.39 1.39
C ASP A 53 -15.77 -3.43 2.04
N ALA A 54 -15.31 -2.48 2.86
CA ALA A 54 -16.12 -1.40 3.42
C ALA A 54 -16.50 -0.31 2.38
N GLY A 55 -15.97 -0.39 1.16
CA GLY A 55 -16.20 0.62 0.11
C GLY A 55 -15.45 1.93 0.35
N GLU A 56 -14.44 1.92 1.23
CA GLU A 56 -13.67 3.11 1.56
C GLU A 56 -12.74 3.53 0.40
N VAL A 57 -12.43 4.81 0.32
CA VAL A 57 -11.69 5.38 -0.80
C VAL A 57 -10.24 4.91 -0.81
N VAL A 58 -9.80 4.34 -1.93
CA VAL A 58 -8.38 4.13 -2.24
C VAL A 58 -7.88 5.36 -3.02
N ALA A 59 -7.10 6.21 -2.37
CA ALA A 59 -6.63 7.46 -2.96
C ALA A 59 -5.38 7.22 -3.82
N GLN A 60 -5.46 7.54 -5.11
CA GLN A 60 -4.33 7.56 -6.03
C GLN A 60 -3.51 8.82 -5.84
N ASP A 61 -2.19 8.63 -5.78
CA ASP A 61 -1.19 9.68 -5.68
C ASP A 61 -0.04 9.40 -6.64
N VAL A 62 0.60 10.44 -7.15
CA VAL A 62 1.79 10.30 -8.00
C VAL A 62 2.94 10.89 -7.22
N THR A 63 3.98 10.08 -6.96
CA THR A 63 5.13 10.56 -6.20
C THR A 63 5.84 11.65 -7.00
N THR A 64 5.72 12.89 -6.53
CA THR A 64 6.45 14.05 -7.03
C THR A 64 7.86 14.04 -6.42
N GLY A 65 8.85 14.58 -7.14
CA GLY A 65 10.27 14.46 -6.79
C GLY A 65 10.68 14.97 -5.40
N THR A 66 9.81 15.71 -4.72
CA THR A 66 10.04 16.30 -3.39
C THR A 66 9.66 15.38 -2.22
N GLU A 67 8.75 14.42 -2.40
CA GLU A 67 8.29 13.50 -1.34
C GLU A 67 8.98 12.12 -1.38
N SER A 68 9.88 11.93 -2.36
CA SER A 68 10.47 10.63 -2.63
C SER A 68 11.75 10.40 -1.85
N HIS A 69 11.65 9.68 -0.74
CA HIS A 69 12.83 9.10 -0.07
C HIS A 69 13.49 7.97 -0.89
N ILE A 70 12.88 7.56 -2.01
CA ILE A 70 13.38 6.50 -2.89
C ILE A 70 13.29 6.99 -4.34
N LYS A 71 14.38 7.59 -4.87
CA LYS A 71 14.44 8.18 -6.22
C LYS A 71 13.86 7.29 -7.33
N SER A 72 13.93 5.96 -7.20
CA SER A 72 13.35 4.99 -8.15
C SER A 72 11.82 4.98 -8.22
N HIS A 73 11.11 5.71 -7.34
CA HIS A 73 9.66 5.77 -7.29
C HIS A 73 9.08 7.10 -7.78
N VAL A 74 9.92 8.06 -8.18
CA VAL A 74 9.46 9.33 -8.75
C VAL A 74 8.70 9.06 -10.05
N GLY A 75 7.52 9.67 -10.19
CA GLY A 75 6.65 9.49 -11.36
C GLY A 75 5.79 8.21 -11.35
N LYS A 76 5.97 7.32 -10.36
CA LYS A 76 5.10 6.13 -10.22
C LYS A 76 3.82 6.45 -9.46
N CYS A 77 2.73 5.80 -9.84
CA CYS A 77 1.47 5.83 -9.10
C CYS A 77 1.58 5.03 -7.81
N HIS A 78 1.02 5.59 -6.75
CA HIS A 78 0.90 4.98 -5.43
C HIS A 78 -0.54 5.11 -4.97
N TYR A 79 -0.93 4.22 -4.06
CA TYR A 79 -2.29 4.14 -3.57
C TYR A 79 -2.27 4.22 -2.06
N ILE A 80 -3.12 5.07 -1.52
CA ILE A 80 -3.14 5.45 -0.12
C ILE A 80 -4.47 5.04 0.47
N MET A 81 -4.38 4.38 1.62
CA MET A 81 -5.51 3.94 2.44
C MET A 81 -5.24 4.35 3.89
N LYS A 82 -6.30 4.46 4.68
CA LYS A 82 -6.18 4.82 6.11
C LYS A 82 -6.91 3.85 7.05
N PRO A 83 -6.63 2.53 6.97
CA PRO A 83 -7.37 1.54 7.74
C PRO A 83 -7.13 1.67 9.24
N VAL A 84 -8.03 1.07 10.01
CA VAL A 84 -7.89 0.91 11.46
C VAL A 84 -7.34 -0.49 11.73
N ILE A 85 -6.20 -0.58 12.41
CA ILE A 85 -5.56 -1.83 12.82
C ILE A 85 -5.38 -1.75 14.34
N ASP A 86 -5.88 -2.75 15.06
CA ASP A 86 -5.85 -2.78 16.54
C ASP A 86 -6.34 -1.47 17.20
N GLY A 87 -7.40 -0.88 16.63
CA GLY A 87 -8.02 0.35 17.12
C GLY A 87 -7.26 1.64 16.78
N GLN A 88 -6.16 1.56 16.05
CA GLN A 88 -5.36 2.72 15.64
C GLN A 88 -5.45 2.94 14.12
N LYS A 89 -5.50 4.21 13.71
CA LYS A 89 -5.57 4.58 12.29
C LYS A 89 -4.16 4.64 11.71
N PHE A 90 -3.92 3.91 10.63
CA PHE A 90 -2.63 3.87 9.96
C PHE A 90 -2.71 4.53 8.59
N PHE A 91 -1.74 5.36 8.25
CA PHE A 91 -1.45 5.74 6.88
C PHE A 91 -0.69 4.62 6.17
N ILE A 92 -1.31 4.04 5.14
CA ILE A 92 -0.70 2.97 4.33
C ILE A 92 -0.55 3.45 2.91
N LYS A 93 0.69 3.43 2.40
CA LYS A 93 1.01 3.74 1.00
C LYS A 93 1.53 2.49 0.32
N VAL A 94 0.86 2.07 -0.75
CA VAL A 94 1.25 0.92 -1.57
C VAL A 94 1.58 1.34 -2.99
N GLY A 95 2.49 0.61 -3.64
CA GLY A 95 2.76 0.68 -5.06
C GLY A 95 2.47 -0.66 -5.72
N ILE A 96 2.07 -0.63 -6.99
CA ILE A 96 1.95 -1.83 -7.82
C ILE A 96 3.16 -1.84 -8.73
N GLU A 97 3.94 -2.90 -8.65
CA GLU A 97 5.16 -3.07 -9.42
C GLU A 97 5.02 -4.32 -10.29
N LYS A 98 5.78 -4.37 -11.39
CA LYS A 98 5.80 -5.52 -12.30
C LYS A 98 7.19 -6.14 -12.29
N ASN A 99 7.25 -7.44 -12.08
CA ASN A 99 8.43 -8.27 -12.29
C ASN A 99 8.19 -9.16 -13.51
N GLU A 100 9.16 -9.25 -14.41
CA GLU A 100 8.99 -9.98 -15.69
C GLU A 100 8.83 -11.49 -15.51
N GLU A 101 9.38 -12.06 -14.44
CA GLU A 101 9.37 -13.51 -14.16
C GLU A 101 8.20 -13.92 -13.26
N THR A 102 7.84 -13.07 -12.30
CA THR A 102 6.85 -13.39 -11.25
C THR A 102 5.54 -12.61 -11.38
N GLY A 103 5.45 -11.73 -12.37
CA GLY A 103 4.29 -10.89 -12.62
C GLY A 103 4.20 -9.68 -11.69
N GLU A 104 2.99 -9.14 -11.53
CA GLU A 104 2.75 -7.97 -10.68
C GLU A 104 2.94 -8.29 -9.19
N TYR A 105 3.35 -7.33 -8.38
CA TYR A 105 3.40 -7.49 -6.93
C TYR A 105 3.04 -6.16 -6.26
N MET A 106 2.51 -6.27 -5.05
CA MET A 106 2.19 -5.09 -4.23
C MET A 106 3.37 -4.81 -3.32
N MET A 107 3.87 -3.59 -3.36
CA MET A 107 4.90 -3.14 -2.45
C MET A 107 4.29 -2.19 -1.42
N ILE A 108 4.45 -2.51 -0.14
CA ILE A 108 4.15 -1.58 0.95
C ILE A 108 5.33 -0.63 1.08
N ILE A 109 5.06 0.65 0.87
CA ILE A 109 6.07 1.71 0.75
C ILE A 109 6.11 2.55 2.03
N SER A 110 5.00 2.66 2.74
CA SER A 110 4.95 3.33 4.03
C SER A 110 3.82 2.80 4.92
N THR A 111 4.09 2.71 6.22
CA THR A 111 3.11 2.40 7.27
C THR A 111 3.45 3.23 8.50
N HIS A 112 2.62 4.20 8.87
CA HIS A 112 2.81 5.03 10.08
C HIS A 112 1.47 5.62 10.54
N LEU A 113 1.45 6.18 11.76
CA LEU A 113 0.30 6.89 12.32
C LEU A 113 0.10 8.27 11.67
#